data_AF-A0A9C9GEL1-F1
#
_entry.id   AF-A0A9C9GEL1-F1
#
_cell.length_a   1.000
_cell.length_b   1.000
_cell.length_c   1.000
_cell.angle_alpha   90.00
_cell.angle_beta   90.00
_cell.angle_gamma   90.00
#
_symmetry.space_group_name_H-M   'P 1'
#
loop_
_entity.id
_entity.type
_entity.pdbx_description
1 polymer ?
#
loop_
_entity_poly.entity_id
_entity_poly.type
_entity_poly.pdbx_seq_one_letter_code
_entity_poly.pdbx_strand_id
1 'polypeptide(L)'
;MKIRTVIIAAVIMLIFTVAGSVGAQTPIMTREEFERWPYLPEYTVLNPFPNKGNNCTWYAHGRMMQLGYCKYALDSMRYHACTWAENAGRGAVVSDMPFEACIAFWESGVFYGSTLGHVAVVEKVQEDGSIIVSDSSSSGSPYKTYTIKPSDSKWPTAFIIVPPGPPRSAVFSPGEKVRTTVGSLNFRLEGINQPSVLLDRGTVVEIKDHPSNGIYASKPGSSTAYYYWWYGSLEIEGEIKHGWLAEEYLESAAPPDQPVPGPDTNSNPKPDSGEVANPGPGSEAVPVFLAGDISGDGTVNVLDVSLVMRHILNLRLLDDGRLGVADINGDSMVDIRDAVLIMQLSLGLI
;
A
#
# COMPACT_ATOMS: atom_id res chain seq x y z
N MET A 1 2.10 43.20 -27.87
CA MET A 1 2.07 41.78 -28.30
C MET A 1 2.95 41.01 -27.34
N LYS A 2 2.37 40.24 -26.40
CA LYS A 2 3.11 39.55 -25.33
C LYS A 2 3.70 38.25 -25.88
N ILE A 3 5.03 38.16 -25.89
CA ILE A 3 5.74 36.90 -26.11
C ILE A 3 5.66 36.13 -24.79
N ARG A 4 4.93 35.00 -24.78
CA ARG A 4 4.93 34.07 -23.65
C ARG A 4 6.11 33.13 -23.81
N THR A 5 7.13 33.32 -22.99
CA THR A 5 8.23 32.38 -22.80
C THR A 5 7.64 31.07 -22.24
N VAL A 6 7.64 30.00 -23.04
CA VAL A 6 7.32 28.65 -22.57
C VAL A 6 8.60 28.10 -21.96
N ILE A 7 8.61 27.96 -20.63
CA ILE A 7 9.66 27.25 -19.91
C ILE A 7 9.42 25.76 -20.14
N ILE A 8 10.26 25.13 -20.96
CA ILE A 8 10.31 23.68 -21.10
C ILE A 8 11.03 23.16 -19.85
N ALA A 9 10.26 22.73 -18.85
CA ALA A 9 10.79 22.00 -17.72
C ALA A 9 11.12 20.58 -18.20
N ALA A 10 12.40 20.31 -18.46
CA ALA A 10 12.89 18.96 -18.67
C ALA A 10 12.82 18.20 -17.34
N VAL A 11 11.81 17.34 -17.18
CA VAL A 11 11.75 16.39 -16.07
C VAL A 11 12.80 15.30 -16.36
N ILE A 12 13.96 15.41 -15.74
CA ILE A 12 14.98 14.36 -15.74
C ILE A 12 14.44 13.25 -14.83
N MET A 13 13.85 12.20 -15.41
CA MET A 13 13.58 10.95 -14.69
C MET A 13 14.92 10.29 -14.35
N LEU A 14 15.32 10.37 -13.09
CA LEU A 14 16.42 9.57 -12.56
C LEU A 14 15.88 8.15 -12.34
N ILE A 15 16.35 7.20 -13.15
CA ILE A 15 16.05 5.77 -12.98
C ILE A 15 16.74 5.31 -11.70
N PHE A 16 15.98 5.14 -10.62
CA PHE A 16 16.45 4.44 -9.43
C PHE A 16 16.35 2.93 -9.66
N THR A 17 17.48 2.29 -9.95
CA THR A 17 17.63 0.86 -9.66
C THR A 17 17.64 0.68 -8.14
N VAL A 18 16.47 0.40 -7.57
CA VAL A 18 16.40 -0.18 -6.23
C VAL A 18 16.98 -1.58 -6.34
N ALA A 19 18.16 -1.79 -5.77
CA ALA A 19 18.74 -3.12 -5.59
C ALA A 19 17.92 -3.89 -4.53
N GLY A 20 16.71 -4.29 -4.91
CA GLY A 20 15.96 -5.36 -4.27
C GLY A 20 16.15 -6.61 -5.12
N SER A 21 16.82 -7.62 -4.57
CA SER A 21 16.95 -8.99 -5.10
C SER A 21 17.12 -9.14 -6.62
N VAL A 22 18.36 -9.40 -7.04
CA VAL A 22 18.69 -9.86 -8.40
C VAL A 22 17.76 -11.00 -8.86
N GLY A 23 16.98 -10.73 -9.92
CA GLY A 23 16.98 -11.61 -11.09
C GLY A 23 16.07 -12.85 -11.08
N ALA A 24 14.79 -12.69 -10.77
CA ALA A 24 13.79 -13.55 -11.41
C ALA A 24 12.86 -12.66 -12.23
N GLN A 25 13.08 -12.58 -13.56
CA GLN A 25 12.01 -12.15 -14.46
C GLN A 25 10.80 -13.00 -14.09
N THR A 26 9.72 -12.39 -13.61
CA THR A 26 8.50 -13.17 -13.37
C THR A 26 8.08 -13.69 -14.73
N PRO A 27 8.02 -15.02 -14.93
CA PRO A 27 7.68 -15.55 -16.24
C PRO A 27 6.31 -15.01 -16.65
N ILE A 28 6.19 -14.68 -17.94
CA ILE A 28 4.91 -14.31 -18.53
C ILE A 28 3.97 -15.48 -18.30
N MET A 29 2.82 -15.21 -17.68
CA MET A 29 1.83 -16.23 -17.34
C MET A 29 1.53 -17.10 -18.57
N THR A 30 1.38 -18.40 -18.38
CA THR A 30 0.90 -19.30 -19.44
C THR A 30 -0.62 -19.43 -19.41
N ARG A 31 -1.20 -19.97 -20.49
CA ARG A 31 -2.63 -20.27 -20.53
C ARG A 31 -3.03 -21.28 -19.45
N GLU A 32 -2.20 -22.28 -19.19
CA GLU A 32 -2.43 -23.30 -18.17
C GLU A 32 -2.40 -22.70 -16.76
N GLU A 33 -1.47 -21.77 -16.51
CA GLU A 33 -1.41 -21.03 -15.25
C GLU A 33 -2.63 -20.13 -15.06
N PHE A 34 -3.05 -19.45 -16.12
CA PHE A 34 -4.30 -18.68 -16.12
C PHE A 34 -5.50 -19.57 -15.77
N GLU A 35 -5.62 -20.75 -16.37
CA GLU A 35 -6.73 -21.68 -16.11
C GLU A 35 -6.75 -22.19 -14.67
N ARG A 36 -5.57 -22.37 -14.06
CA ARG A 36 -5.42 -22.71 -12.63
C ARG A 36 -5.57 -21.52 -11.69
N TRP A 37 -5.55 -20.28 -12.19
CA TRP A 37 -5.66 -19.09 -11.36
C TRP A 37 -6.96 -19.11 -10.53
N PRO A 38 -6.88 -19.17 -9.19
CA PRO A 38 -8.08 -19.19 -8.36
C PRO A 38 -8.93 -17.94 -8.57
N TYR A 39 -10.25 -18.13 -8.53
CA TYR A 39 -11.19 -17.03 -8.46
C TYR A 39 -11.11 -16.40 -7.06
N LEU A 40 -10.55 -15.19 -6.96
CA LEU A 40 -10.55 -14.44 -5.69
C LEU A 40 -11.59 -13.31 -5.75
N PRO A 41 -12.56 -13.25 -4.83
CA PRO A 41 -13.50 -12.13 -4.68
C PRO A 41 -12.80 -10.76 -4.57
N GLU A 42 -11.57 -10.74 -4.07
CA GLU A 42 -10.76 -9.53 -3.82
C GLU A 42 -10.39 -8.79 -5.10
N TYR A 43 -10.32 -9.46 -6.26
CA TYR A 43 -10.03 -8.84 -7.56
C TYR A 43 -11.17 -7.96 -8.10
N THR A 44 -12.29 -7.88 -7.36
CA THR A 44 -13.59 -7.48 -7.95
C THR A 44 -14.36 -6.46 -7.12
N VAL A 45 -13.81 -6.02 -5.98
CA VAL A 45 -14.50 -5.20 -4.96
C VAL A 45 -15.22 -3.97 -5.54
N LEU A 46 -14.66 -3.36 -6.60
CA LEU A 46 -15.22 -2.19 -7.29
C LEU A 46 -15.29 -2.36 -8.81
N ASN A 47 -15.02 -3.58 -9.29
CA ASN A 47 -15.12 -3.92 -10.70
C ASN A 47 -16.48 -4.61 -10.93
N PRO A 48 -17.40 -4.01 -11.72
CA PRO A 48 -18.72 -4.58 -11.95
C PRO A 48 -18.72 -5.89 -12.74
N PHE A 49 -17.57 -6.35 -13.25
CA PHE A 49 -17.44 -7.56 -14.06
C PHE A 49 -16.50 -8.58 -13.42
N PRO A 50 -16.96 -9.31 -12.37
CA PRO A 50 -16.11 -10.12 -11.53
C PRO A 50 -15.68 -11.45 -12.17
N ASN A 51 -16.23 -11.81 -13.33
CA ASN A 51 -16.06 -13.14 -13.90
C ASN A 51 -14.67 -13.33 -14.53
N LYS A 52 -13.97 -14.37 -14.09
CA LYS A 52 -12.64 -14.77 -14.59
C LYS A 52 -12.60 -14.80 -16.12
N GLY A 53 -11.67 -14.05 -16.68
CA GLY A 53 -11.39 -14.00 -18.12
C GLY A 53 -12.45 -13.29 -18.97
N ASN A 54 -13.54 -12.80 -18.39
CA ASN A 54 -14.60 -12.17 -19.20
C ASN A 54 -14.37 -10.68 -19.43
N ASN A 55 -13.49 -10.03 -18.67
CA ASN A 55 -13.28 -8.59 -18.74
C ASN A 55 -11.81 -8.18 -18.56
N CYS A 56 -11.34 -7.28 -19.42
CA CYS A 56 -9.99 -6.73 -19.39
C CYS A 56 -9.62 -6.09 -18.05
N THR A 57 -10.55 -5.36 -17.41
CA THR A 57 -10.35 -4.72 -16.12
C THR A 57 -10.19 -5.73 -14.98
N TRP A 58 -10.93 -6.84 -15.03
CA TRP A 58 -10.81 -7.93 -14.04
C TRP A 58 -9.43 -8.56 -14.13
N TYR A 59 -9.00 -8.85 -15.36
CA TYR A 59 -7.71 -9.46 -15.62
C TYR A 59 -6.57 -8.54 -15.20
N ALA A 60 -6.59 -7.28 -15.63
CA ALA A 60 -5.52 -6.32 -15.33
C ALA A 60 -5.39 -6.07 -13.81
N HIS A 61 -6.51 -5.86 -13.11
CA HIS A 61 -6.53 -5.69 -11.65
C HIS A 61 -5.92 -6.90 -10.94
N GLY A 62 -6.42 -8.10 -11.25
CA GLY A 62 -5.92 -9.33 -10.64
C GLY A 62 -4.46 -9.62 -10.97
N ARG A 63 -4.03 -9.41 -12.22
CA ARG A 63 -2.68 -9.75 -12.67
C ARG A 63 -1.66 -8.84 -12.01
N MET A 64 -1.97 -7.55 -11.90
CA MET A 64 -1.15 -6.60 -11.15
C MET A 64 -1.02 -7.00 -9.68
N MET A 65 -2.12 -7.41 -9.02
CA MET A 65 -2.04 -7.93 -7.65
C MET A 65 -1.18 -9.20 -7.55
N GLN A 66 -1.28 -10.12 -8.51
CA GLN A 66 -0.47 -11.34 -8.55
C GLN A 66 1.03 -11.01 -8.70
N LEU A 67 1.35 -9.96 -9.45
CA LEU A 67 2.70 -9.43 -9.62
C LEU A 67 3.18 -8.62 -8.39
N GLY A 68 2.38 -8.54 -7.34
CA GLY A 68 2.73 -7.87 -6.08
C GLY A 68 2.45 -6.37 -6.06
N TYR A 69 1.62 -5.85 -6.97
CA TYR A 69 1.28 -4.42 -7.03
C TYR A 69 0.11 -4.04 -6.13
N CYS A 70 0.08 -2.76 -5.74
CA CYS A 70 -0.78 -2.26 -4.68
C CYS A 70 -2.27 -2.31 -5.04
N LYS A 71 -3.01 -3.18 -4.36
CA LYS A 71 -4.47 -3.23 -4.46
C LYS A 71 -5.14 -1.91 -4.09
N TYR A 72 -4.65 -1.19 -3.07
CA TYR A 72 -5.24 0.08 -2.67
C TYR A 72 -5.22 1.10 -3.82
N ALA A 73 -4.12 1.15 -4.57
CA ALA A 73 -4.00 1.93 -5.79
C ALA A 73 -4.89 1.39 -6.91
N LEU A 74 -4.90 0.08 -7.15
CA LEU A 74 -5.77 -0.54 -8.15
C LEU A 74 -7.27 -0.27 -7.91
N ASP A 75 -7.70 -0.21 -6.65
CA ASP A 75 -9.08 0.10 -6.26
C ASP A 75 -9.50 1.56 -6.52
N SER A 76 -8.56 2.44 -6.90
CA SER A 76 -8.90 3.78 -7.43
C SER A 76 -9.47 3.70 -8.86
N MET A 77 -9.05 2.72 -9.66
CA MET A 77 -9.43 2.56 -11.07
C MET A 77 -10.69 1.71 -11.21
N ARG A 78 -11.85 2.39 -11.26
CA ARG A 78 -13.17 1.74 -11.17
C ARG A 78 -13.90 1.64 -12.51
N TYR A 79 -14.79 0.65 -12.60
CA TYR A 79 -15.71 0.48 -13.72
C TYR A 79 -15.02 0.14 -15.05
N HIS A 80 -15.34 0.88 -16.13
CA HIS A 80 -14.86 0.60 -17.49
C HIS A 80 -13.40 1.00 -17.68
N ALA A 81 -12.71 0.31 -18.59
CA ALA A 81 -11.31 0.56 -18.88
C ALA A 81 -11.03 2.02 -19.26
N CYS A 82 -11.92 2.67 -20.02
CA CYS A 82 -11.76 4.06 -20.48
C CYS A 82 -11.67 5.11 -19.36
N THR A 83 -12.06 4.79 -18.12
CA THR A 83 -11.99 5.72 -16.99
C THR A 83 -10.70 5.57 -16.18
N TRP A 84 -9.90 4.54 -16.44
CA TRP A 84 -8.80 4.14 -15.55
C TRP A 84 -7.67 5.16 -15.49
N ALA A 85 -7.31 5.77 -16.62
CA ALA A 85 -6.27 6.80 -16.63
C ALA A 85 -6.65 8.04 -15.80
N GLU A 86 -7.90 8.50 -15.90
CA GLU A 86 -8.40 9.64 -15.13
C GLU A 86 -8.54 9.31 -13.64
N ASN A 87 -8.99 8.09 -13.33
CA ASN A 87 -9.21 7.64 -11.95
C ASN A 87 -7.95 7.10 -11.26
N ALA A 88 -6.83 6.97 -11.97
CA ALA A 88 -5.57 6.50 -11.41
C ALA A 88 -5.17 7.43 -10.25
N GLY A 89 -5.20 6.90 -9.04
CA GLY A 89 -4.89 7.65 -7.84
C GLY A 89 -4.23 6.76 -6.79
N ARG A 90 -4.13 7.29 -5.56
CA ARG A 90 -3.55 6.55 -4.41
C ARG A 90 -2.13 6.03 -4.71
N GLY A 91 -1.34 6.86 -5.40
CA GLY A 91 0.04 6.58 -5.80
C GLY A 91 0.22 5.97 -7.19
N ALA A 92 -0.85 5.58 -7.88
CA ALA A 92 -0.75 5.25 -9.30
C ALA A 92 -0.51 6.52 -10.14
N VAL A 93 0.30 6.40 -11.19
CA VAL A 93 0.64 7.51 -12.09
C VAL A 93 0.44 7.12 -13.55
N VAL A 94 0.04 8.08 -14.39
CA VAL A 94 -0.10 7.89 -15.83
C VAL A 94 1.17 8.36 -16.52
N SER A 95 1.66 7.55 -17.46
CA SER A 95 2.89 7.70 -18.22
C SER A 95 2.61 7.55 -19.71
N ASP A 96 3.38 8.22 -20.56
CA ASP A 96 3.43 8.01 -22.01
C ASP A 96 4.43 6.92 -22.41
N MET A 97 5.31 6.52 -21.49
CA MET A 97 6.31 5.47 -21.69
C MET A 97 5.87 4.14 -21.05
N PRO A 98 6.12 2.99 -21.72
CA PRO A 98 5.86 1.68 -21.16
C PRO A 98 6.89 1.27 -20.12
N PHE A 99 6.46 0.53 -19.10
CA PHE A 99 7.31 -0.12 -18.11
C PHE A 99 6.90 -1.59 -17.97
N GLU A 100 7.84 -2.45 -17.58
CA GLU A 100 7.47 -3.83 -17.20
C GLU A 100 6.52 -3.80 -16.01
N ALA A 101 5.47 -4.61 -16.07
CA ALA A 101 4.39 -4.67 -15.11
C ALA A 101 3.69 -3.32 -14.86
N CYS A 102 3.48 -2.52 -15.91
CA CYS A 102 2.47 -1.44 -15.91
C CYS A 102 1.19 -1.88 -16.64
N ILE A 103 0.14 -1.06 -16.58
CA ILE A 103 -1.10 -1.30 -17.32
C ILE A 103 -1.06 -0.50 -18.62
N ALA A 104 -1.11 -1.16 -19.78
CA ALA A 104 -1.39 -0.51 -21.05
C ALA A 104 -2.86 -0.09 -21.08
N PHE A 105 -3.13 1.19 -21.35
CA PHE A 105 -4.46 1.80 -21.37
C PHE A 105 -4.81 2.30 -22.77
N TRP A 106 -6.04 2.00 -23.20
CA TRP A 106 -6.65 2.56 -24.40
C TRP A 106 -7.93 3.30 -24.03
N GLU A 107 -8.02 4.54 -24.50
CA GLU A 107 -9.25 5.32 -24.37
C GLU A 107 -10.37 4.77 -25.28
N SER A 108 -11.56 5.34 -25.10
CA SER A 108 -12.75 4.99 -25.88
C SER A 108 -12.50 5.11 -27.39
N GLY A 109 -12.83 4.06 -28.14
CA GLY A 109 -12.76 4.02 -29.61
C GLY A 109 -11.40 3.64 -30.19
N VAL A 110 -10.31 3.62 -29.42
CA VAL A 110 -8.98 3.34 -29.96
C VAL A 110 -8.75 1.84 -30.16
N PHE A 111 -9.07 1.02 -29.16
CA PHE A 111 -8.86 -0.42 -29.24
C PHE A 111 -10.09 -1.14 -29.83
N TYR A 112 -9.96 -1.62 -31.07
CA TYR A 112 -11.03 -2.26 -31.86
C TYR A 112 -12.36 -1.47 -31.91
N GLY A 113 -12.31 -0.13 -31.75
CA GLY A 113 -13.52 0.71 -31.76
C GLY A 113 -14.39 0.58 -30.51
N SER A 114 -13.92 -0.05 -29.44
CA SER A 114 -14.70 -0.24 -28.20
C SER A 114 -14.95 1.09 -27.48
N THR A 115 -16.21 1.43 -27.23
CA THR A 115 -16.58 2.64 -26.45
C THR A 115 -16.28 2.53 -24.96
N LEU A 116 -15.93 1.33 -24.47
CA LEU A 116 -15.60 1.07 -23.07
C LEU A 116 -14.09 1.21 -22.80
N GLY A 117 -13.30 1.53 -23.82
CA GLY A 117 -11.84 1.47 -23.77
C GLY A 117 -11.33 0.05 -23.67
N HIS A 118 -10.03 -0.10 -23.38
CA HIS A 118 -9.40 -1.39 -23.08
C HIS A 118 -8.20 -1.21 -22.15
N VAL A 119 -7.86 -2.27 -21.42
CA VAL A 119 -6.64 -2.32 -20.60
C VAL A 119 -5.98 -3.70 -20.71
N ALA A 120 -4.66 -3.73 -20.65
CA ALA A 120 -3.84 -4.94 -20.64
C ALA A 120 -2.66 -4.76 -19.67
N VAL A 121 -2.05 -5.84 -19.21
CA VAL A 121 -0.79 -5.75 -18.43
C VAL A 121 0.38 -5.84 -19.38
N VAL A 122 1.33 -4.91 -19.27
CA VAL A 122 2.62 -4.98 -19.97
C VAL A 122 3.48 -5.99 -19.23
N GLU A 123 3.61 -7.18 -19.78
CA GLU A 123 4.41 -8.27 -19.21
C GLU A 123 5.90 -8.08 -19.47
N LYS A 124 6.25 -7.45 -20.60
CA LYS A 124 7.65 -7.19 -20.97
C LYS A 124 7.77 -5.99 -21.91
N VAL A 125 8.84 -5.20 -21.74
CA VAL A 125 9.28 -4.19 -22.71
C VAL A 125 10.53 -4.73 -23.39
N GLN A 126 10.50 -4.86 -24.72
CA GLN A 126 11.61 -5.39 -25.50
C GLN A 126 12.61 -4.28 -25.85
N GLU A 127 13.83 -4.68 -26.23
CA GLU A 127 14.91 -3.74 -26.60
C GLU A 127 14.54 -2.83 -27.78
N ASP A 128 13.69 -3.31 -28.69
CA ASP A 128 13.18 -2.54 -29.84
C ASP A 128 12.02 -1.60 -29.49
N GLY A 129 11.66 -1.49 -28.21
CA GLY A 129 10.54 -0.71 -27.70
C GLY A 129 9.18 -1.39 -27.85
N SER A 130 9.09 -2.57 -28.46
CA SER A 130 7.85 -3.34 -28.54
C SER A 130 7.45 -3.88 -27.17
N ILE A 131 6.16 -3.89 -26.87
CA ILE A 131 5.63 -4.44 -25.62
C ILE A 131 5.00 -5.81 -25.84
N ILE A 132 5.22 -6.73 -24.90
CA ILE A 132 4.41 -7.95 -24.78
C ILE A 132 3.35 -7.65 -23.73
N VAL A 133 2.09 -7.77 -24.13
CA VAL A 133 0.95 -7.55 -23.24
C VAL A 133 0.20 -8.85 -22.99
N SER A 134 -0.42 -8.95 -21.82
CA SER A 134 -1.41 -9.97 -21.50
C SER A 134 -2.76 -9.31 -21.21
N ASP A 135 -3.84 -9.89 -21.73
CA ASP A 135 -5.19 -9.42 -21.45
C ASP A 135 -6.23 -10.53 -21.46
N SER A 136 -7.47 -10.13 -21.18
CA SER A 136 -8.67 -10.92 -21.46
C SER A 136 -9.68 -10.08 -22.24
N SER A 137 -10.66 -10.75 -22.86
CA SER A 137 -11.80 -10.13 -23.55
C SER A 137 -11.48 -9.39 -24.86
N SER A 138 -10.21 -9.16 -25.21
CA SER A 138 -9.80 -8.45 -26.44
C SER A 138 -10.20 -9.14 -27.76
N SER A 139 -10.50 -10.44 -27.75
CA SER A 139 -10.89 -11.20 -28.95
C SER A 139 -11.75 -12.44 -28.65
N GLY A 140 -12.57 -12.41 -27.59
CA GLY A 140 -13.37 -13.57 -27.17
C GLY A 140 -12.58 -14.71 -26.50
N SER A 141 -11.30 -14.49 -26.17
CA SER A 141 -10.50 -15.42 -25.36
C SER A 141 -10.47 -14.95 -23.89
N PRO A 142 -10.54 -15.87 -22.92
CA PRO A 142 -10.43 -15.52 -21.52
C PRO A 142 -9.00 -15.13 -21.09
N TYR A 143 -8.01 -15.41 -21.93
CA TYR A 143 -6.60 -15.06 -21.73
C TYR A 143 -5.85 -15.05 -23.05
N LYS A 144 -5.01 -14.04 -23.28
CA LYS A 144 -4.13 -13.95 -24.45
C LYS A 144 -2.88 -13.13 -24.13
N THR A 145 -1.76 -13.53 -24.74
CA THR A 145 -0.55 -12.70 -24.84
C THR A 145 -0.28 -12.33 -26.30
N TYR A 146 0.20 -11.12 -26.54
CA TYR A 146 0.59 -10.67 -27.88
C TYR A 146 1.53 -9.48 -27.82
N THR A 147 2.26 -9.26 -28.91
CA THR A 147 3.19 -8.14 -29.05
C THR A 147 2.53 -6.96 -29.75
N ILE A 148 2.84 -5.74 -29.29
CA ILE A 148 2.47 -4.48 -29.93
C ILE A 148 3.74 -3.68 -30.17
N LYS A 149 3.91 -3.19 -31.41
CA LYS A 149 5.05 -2.35 -31.78
C LYS A 149 4.72 -0.87 -31.58
N PRO A 150 5.71 0.00 -31.31
CA PRO A 150 5.47 1.45 -31.18
C PRO A 150 4.82 2.09 -32.41
N SER A 151 5.09 1.55 -33.60
CA SER A 151 4.51 2.02 -34.86
C SER A 151 3.11 1.47 -35.17
N ASP A 152 2.59 0.59 -34.31
CA ASP A 152 1.30 -0.06 -34.55
C ASP A 152 0.16 0.91 -34.22
N SER A 153 -0.90 0.92 -35.03
CA SER A 153 -2.04 1.83 -34.79
C SER A 153 -2.81 1.51 -33.50
N LYS A 154 -2.58 0.31 -32.96
CA LYS A 154 -3.07 -0.18 -31.66
C LYS A 154 -2.09 0.06 -30.51
N TRP A 155 -1.06 0.90 -30.66
CA TRP A 155 -0.24 1.33 -29.52
C TRP A 155 -1.14 1.92 -28.41
N PRO A 156 -0.87 1.63 -27.12
CA PRO A 156 -1.66 2.18 -26.01
C PRO A 156 -1.72 3.70 -26.04
N THR A 157 -2.87 4.26 -25.66
CA THR A 157 -3.04 5.70 -25.45
C THR A 157 -2.11 6.20 -24.35
N ALA A 158 -1.97 5.42 -23.28
CA ALA A 158 -1.08 5.70 -22.16
C ALA A 158 -0.74 4.41 -21.40
N PHE A 159 0.10 4.54 -20.38
CA PHE A 159 0.50 3.49 -19.47
C PHE A 159 0.22 3.93 -18.03
N ILE A 160 -0.39 3.08 -17.22
CA ILE A 160 -0.65 3.35 -15.80
C ILE A 160 0.34 2.54 -14.97
N ILE A 161 1.21 3.25 -14.25
CA ILE A 161 2.19 2.66 -13.33
C ILE A 161 1.53 2.57 -11.96
N VAL A 162 1.41 1.36 -11.46
CA VAL A 162 0.87 1.08 -10.12
C VAL A 162 2.06 0.99 -9.17
N PRO A 163 2.02 1.57 -7.96
CA PRO A 163 3.08 1.35 -6.99
C PRO A 163 3.11 -0.11 -6.55
N PRO A 164 4.27 -0.63 -6.12
CA PRO A 164 4.34 -1.95 -5.50
C PRO A 164 3.38 -2.01 -4.30
N GLY A 165 2.90 -3.21 -4.00
CA GLY A 165 2.09 -3.46 -2.81
C GLY A 165 2.80 -2.96 -1.55
N PRO A 166 2.05 -2.58 -0.52
CA PRO A 166 2.64 -2.22 0.75
C PRO A 166 3.55 -3.36 1.22
N PRO A 167 4.73 -3.06 1.78
CA PRO A 167 5.58 -4.09 2.35
C PRO A 167 4.79 -4.90 3.37
N ARG A 168 5.19 -6.16 3.57
CA ARG A 168 4.57 -6.99 4.61
C ARG A 168 4.59 -6.23 5.93
N SER A 169 3.47 -6.26 6.65
CA SER A 169 3.40 -5.62 7.95
C SER A 169 4.46 -6.24 8.86
N ALA A 170 5.20 -5.39 9.57
CA ALA A 170 6.20 -5.81 10.55
C ALA A 170 5.58 -6.11 11.93
N VAL A 171 4.26 -5.96 12.08
CA VAL A 171 3.57 -6.14 13.35
C VAL A 171 3.56 -7.60 13.78
N PHE A 172 3.37 -8.54 12.84
CA PHE A 172 3.38 -9.98 13.10
C PHE A 172 4.27 -10.73 12.14
N SER A 173 4.74 -11.90 12.58
CA SER A 173 5.53 -12.81 11.74
C SER A 173 4.77 -14.11 11.44
N PRO A 174 4.95 -14.73 10.25
CA PRO A 174 4.47 -16.09 10.00
C PRO A 174 4.92 -17.07 11.10
N GLY A 175 3.98 -17.85 11.64
CA GLY A 175 4.17 -18.74 12.78
C GLY A 175 3.84 -18.12 14.14
N GLU A 176 3.68 -16.80 14.22
CA GLU A 176 3.27 -16.12 15.45
C GLU A 176 1.81 -16.45 15.79
N LYS A 177 1.54 -16.70 17.08
CA LYS A 177 0.18 -16.78 17.60
C LYS A 177 -0.29 -15.39 18.00
N VAL A 178 -1.41 -14.97 17.45
CA VAL A 178 -2.07 -13.70 17.76
C VAL A 178 -3.43 -13.97 18.39
N ARG A 179 -3.97 -12.95 19.07
CA ARG A 179 -5.25 -13.00 19.76
C ARG A 179 -6.18 -11.92 19.23
N THR A 180 -7.46 -12.25 19.06
CA THR A 180 -8.47 -11.27 18.67
C THR A 180 -8.78 -10.30 19.82
N THR A 181 -8.79 -9.00 19.54
CA THR A 181 -9.02 -7.96 20.55
C THR A 181 -10.49 -7.55 20.70
N VAL A 182 -11.32 -7.90 19.71
CA VAL A 182 -12.76 -7.60 19.65
C VAL A 182 -13.60 -8.88 19.56
N GLY A 183 -14.87 -8.79 19.96
CA GLY A 183 -15.85 -9.87 19.79
C GLY A 183 -16.51 -9.83 18.41
N SER A 184 -16.99 -10.98 17.95
CA SER A 184 -17.63 -11.15 16.63
C SER A 184 -16.77 -10.66 15.47
N LEU A 185 -15.45 -10.86 15.56
CA LEU A 185 -14.51 -10.50 14.49
C LEU A 185 -14.76 -11.40 13.27
N ASN A 186 -14.90 -10.81 12.10
CA ASN A 186 -15.11 -11.56 10.86
C ASN A 186 -13.82 -12.25 10.42
N PHE A 187 -13.79 -13.58 10.54
CA PHE A 187 -12.80 -14.44 9.92
C PHE A 187 -13.32 -14.92 8.57
N ARG A 188 -12.68 -14.44 7.51
CA ARG A 188 -13.06 -14.77 6.13
C ARG A 188 -12.44 -16.10 5.76
N LEU A 189 -13.23 -17.16 5.77
CA LEU A 189 -12.75 -18.49 5.41
C LEU A 189 -12.20 -18.52 3.97
N GLU A 190 -11.11 -19.27 3.81
CA GLU A 190 -10.55 -19.57 2.51
C GLU A 190 -11.51 -20.41 1.66
N GLY A 191 -11.78 -19.94 0.45
CA GLY A 191 -12.61 -20.62 -0.54
C GLY A 191 -13.71 -19.74 -1.12
N ILE A 192 -14.30 -20.20 -2.21
CA ILE A 192 -15.36 -19.48 -2.92
C ILE A 192 -16.67 -19.62 -2.13
N ASN A 193 -17.36 -18.51 -1.88
CA ASN A 193 -18.67 -18.45 -1.21
C ASN A 193 -18.70 -19.11 0.18
N GLN A 194 -17.57 -19.13 0.89
CA GLN A 194 -17.55 -19.62 2.26
C GLN A 194 -18.25 -18.61 3.19
N PRO A 195 -19.07 -19.08 4.13
CA PRO A 195 -19.65 -18.20 5.14
C PRO A 195 -18.55 -17.63 6.04
N SER A 196 -18.69 -16.36 6.43
CA SER A 196 -17.82 -15.79 7.47
C SER A 196 -18.02 -16.54 8.78
N VAL A 197 -16.91 -16.84 9.45
CA VAL A 197 -16.93 -17.28 10.85
C VAL A 197 -16.74 -16.04 11.73
N LEU A 198 -17.55 -15.89 12.76
CA LEU A 198 -17.40 -14.82 13.73
C LEU A 198 -16.57 -15.34 14.91
N LEU A 199 -15.40 -14.76 15.12
CA LEU A 199 -14.51 -15.12 16.21
C LEU A 199 -14.83 -14.28 17.44
N ASP A 200 -14.86 -14.93 18.60
CA ASP A 200 -14.97 -14.26 19.88
C ASP A 200 -13.69 -13.51 20.22
N ARG A 201 -13.80 -12.54 21.13
CA ARG A 201 -12.63 -11.86 21.71
C ARG A 201 -11.77 -12.90 22.44
N GLY A 202 -10.47 -12.82 22.24
CA GLY A 202 -9.54 -13.74 22.88
C GLY A 202 -9.23 -15.00 22.08
N THR A 203 -9.85 -15.19 20.91
CA THR A 203 -9.58 -16.32 20.02
C THR A 203 -8.13 -16.26 19.54
N VAL A 204 -7.42 -17.39 19.62
CA VAL A 204 -6.02 -17.49 19.19
C VAL A 204 -5.95 -17.99 17.75
N VAL A 205 -5.17 -17.30 16.93
CA VAL A 205 -4.96 -17.61 15.52
C VAL A 205 -3.47 -17.64 15.24
N GLU A 206 -3.00 -18.61 14.46
CA GLU A 206 -1.62 -18.66 13.99
C GLU A 206 -1.49 -17.92 12.66
N ILE A 207 -0.62 -16.91 12.60
CA ILE A 207 -0.33 -16.17 11.37
C ILE A 207 0.42 -17.08 10.39
N LYS A 208 0.04 -17.03 9.12
CA LYS A 208 0.65 -17.83 8.07
C LYS A 208 1.23 -16.94 6.98
N ASP A 209 2.32 -17.40 6.38
CA ASP A 209 2.84 -16.72 5.20
C ASP A 209 1.91 -16.98 4.02
N HIS A 210 1.54 -15.92 3.31
CA HIS A 210 0.68 -16.00 2.14
C HIS A 210 0.94 -14.81 1.20
N PRO A 211 0.96 -15.03 -0.14
CA PRO A 211 1.15 -13.95 -1.11
C PRO A 211 0.10 -12.85 -1.03
N SER A 212 -1.09 -13.16 -0.54
CA SER A 212 -2.20 -12.21 -0.36
C SER A 212 -2.25 -11.53 1.02
N ASN A 213 -1.19 -11.58 1.82
CA ASN A 213 -1.08 -10.74 3.02
C ASN A 213 -0.78 -9.30 2.58
N GLY A 214 -1.55 -8.31 3.05
CA GLY A 214 -1.48 -6.95 2.49
C GLY A 214 -2.63 -6.04 2.90
N ILE A 215 -2.69 -4.85 2.33
CA ILE A 215 -3.75 -3.87 2.62
C ILE A 215 -4.95 -4.10 1.70
N TYR A 216 -6.11 -4.41 2.29
CA TYR A 216 -7.37 -4.66 1.58
C TYR A 216 -8.54 -3.94 2.28
N ALA A 217 -9.60 -3.75 1.49
CA ALA A 217 -10.83 -3.13 1.96
C ALA A 217 -11.44 -3.91 3.14
N SER A 218 -11.93 -3.18 4.15
CA SER A 218 -12.53 -3.72 5.38
C SER A 218 -13.69 -4.70 5.13
N LYS A 219 -14.39 -4.50 4.00
CA LYS A 219 -15.42 -5.38 3.43
C LYS A 219 -15.42 -5.25 1.91
N PRO A 220 -15.94 -6.23 1.17
CA PRO A 220 -16.24 -6.06 -0.25
C PRO A 220 -17.05 -4.77 -0.50
N GLY A 221 -16.71 -4.03 -1.54
CA GLY A 221 -17.25 -2.71 -1.87
C GLY A 221 -16.75 -1.53 -1.01
N SER A 222 -16.02 -1.74 0.09
CA SER A 222 -15.51 -0.61 0.89
C SER A 222 -14.45 0.17 0.13
N SER A 223 -14.62 1.49 0.10
CA SER A 223 -13.68 2.41 -0.55
C SER A 223 -13.00 3.39 0.40
N THR A 224 -13.40 3.38 1.68
CA THR A 224 -12.99 4.36 2.69
C THR A 224 -12.30 3.72 3.90
N ALA A 225 -12.42 2.41 4.09
CA ALA A 225 -11.79 1.69 5.18
C ALA A 225 -10.99 0.50 4.65
N TYR A 226 -9.69 0.49 4.94
CA TYR A 226 -8.72 -0.51 4.53
C TYR A 226 -7.90 -0.91 5.75
N TYR A 227 -7.62 -2.21 5.86
CA TYR A 227 -6.78 -2.77 6.91
C TYR A 227 -5.69 -3.61 6.28
N TYR A 228 -4.60 -3.82 7.01
CA TYR A 228 -3.71 -4.92 6.69
C TYR A 228 -4.43 -6.23 7.05
N TRP A 229 -4.52 -7.18 6.13
CA TRP A 229 -5.13 -8.49 6.35
C TRP A 229 -4.05 -9.55 6.39
N TRP A 230 -4.11 -10.37 7.43
CA TRP A 230 -3.28 -11.54 7.60
C TRP A 230 -4.06 -12.80 7.27
N TYR A 231 -3.43 -13.68 6.49
CA TYR A 231 -3.82 -15.07 6.38
C TYR A 231 -3.40 -15.80 7.66
N GLY A 232 -4.32 -16.58 8.22
CA GLY A 232 -4.08 -17.32 9.45
C GLY A 232 -4.85 -18.63 9.48
N SER A 233 -4.50 -19.46 10.45
CA SER A 233 -5.16 -20.73 10.71
C SER A 233 -5.57 -20.85 12.17
N LEU A 234 -6.72 -21.46 12.41
CA LEU A 234 -7.19 -21.85 13.75
C LEU A 234 -8.00 -23.14 13.68
N GLU A 235 -8.16 -23.80 14.81
CA GLU A 235 -9.02 -24.98 14.95
C GLU A 235 -10.45 -24.55 15.28
N ILE A 236 -11.41 -25.01 14.48
CA ILE A 236 -12.85 -24.81 14.69
C ILE A 236 -13.51 -26.18 14.60
N GLU A 237 -14.21 -26.59 15.66
CA GLU A 237 -14.93 -27.87 15.73
C GLU A 237 -14.06 -29.10 15.41
N GLY A 238 -12.77 -29.06 15.77
CA GLY A 238 -11.82 -30.17 15.53
C GLY A 238 -11.18 -30.16 14.14
N GLU A 239 -11.48 -29.17 13.30
CA GLU A 239 -10.87 -29.00 11.98
C GLU A 239 -10.03 -27.72 11.91
N ILE A 240 -8.83 -27.81 11.32
CA ILE A 240 -8.02 -26.63 11.03
C ILE A 240 -8.68 -25.89 9.85
N LYS A 241 -9.09 -24.65 10.11
CA LYS A 241 -9.62 -23.73 9.11
C LYS A 241 -8.59 -22.64 8.82
N HIS A 242 -8.60 -22.20 7.57
CA HIS A 242 -7.74 -21.13 7.06
C HIS A 242 -8.60 -19.95 6.59
N GLY A 243 -8.04 -18.74 6.67
CA GLY A 243 -8.78 -17.53 6.31
C GLY A 243 -8.05 -16.24 6.65
N TRP A 244 -8.75 -15.12 6.46
CA TRP A 244 -8.19 -13.77 6.63
C TRP A 244 -8.84 -13.00 7.77
N LEU A 245 -8.00 -12.21 8.46
CA LEU A 245 -8.39 -11.31 9.55
C LEU A 245 -7.60 -10.01 9.48
N ALA A 246 -8.25 -8.91 9.87
CA ALA A 246 -7.67 -7.58 9.84
C ALA A 246 -6.75 -7.35 11.06
N GLU A 247 -5.52 -6.91 10.80
CA GLU A 247 -4.45 -6.66 11.76
C GLU A 247 -4.87 -5.75 12.92
N GLU A 248 -5.67 -4.72 12.65
CA GLU A 248 -6.15 -3.77 13.65
C GLU A 248 -6.90 -4.42 14.83
N TYR A 249 -7.43 -5.63 14.63
CA TYR A 249 -8.19 -6.37 15.63
C TYR A 249 -7.41 -7.54 16.23
N LEU A 250 -6.09 -7.51 16.11
CA LEU A 250 -5.18 -8.56 16.58
C LEU A 250 -4.12 -7.97 17.51
N GLU A 251 -3.66 -8.79 18.45
CA GLU A 251 -2.50 -8.52 19.29
C GLU A 251 -1.64 -9.79 19.43
N SER A 252 -0.37 -9.64 19.80
CA SER A 252 0.49 -10.81 20.04
C SER A 252 -0.04 -11.65 21.20
N ALA A 253 -0.18 -12.97 21.04
CA ALA A 253 -0.72 -13.85 22.06
C ALA A 253 0.34 -14.36 23.05
N ALA A 254 1.38 -13.57 23.33
CA ALA A 254 2.57 -13.94 24.12
C ALA A 254 2.23 -14.78 25.39
N PRO A 255 3.08 -15.75 25.77
CA PRO A 255 2.97 -16.43 27.07
C PRO A 255 3.17 -15.43 28.24
N PRO A 256 2.61 -15.71 29.43
CA PRO A 256 2.70 -14.80 30.57
C PRO A 256 4.12 -14.79 31.11
N ASP A 257 4.92 -13.76 30.79
CA ASP A 257 6.09 -13.36 31.60
C ASP A 257 6.67 -11.99 31.19
N GLN A 258 5.81 -10.99 31.01
CA GLN A 258 6.22 -9.60 31.23
C GLN A 258 5.21 -8.90 32.16
N PRO A 259 5.65 -8.32 33.28
CA PRO A 259 4.76 -7.58 34.15
C PRO A 259 4.30 -6.33 33.40
N VAL A 260 3.01 -6.30 33.07
CA VAL A 260 2.34 -5.06 32.64
C VAL A 260 2.33 -4.13 33.85
N PRO A 261 2.90 -2.90 33.79
CA PRO A 261 2.69 -1.91 34.83
C PRO A 261 1.19 -1.66 34.95
N GLY A 262 0.63 -1.91 36.14
CA GLY A 262 -0.79 -1.72 36.40
C GLY A 262 -1.21 -0.25 36.25
N PRO A 263 -2.51 0.03 36.11
CA PRO A 263 -3.00 1.40 36.01
C PRO A 263 -2.74 2.11 37.35
N ASP A 264 -1.90 3.15 37.30
CA ASP A 264 -1.62 4.03 38.44
C ASP A 264 -2.91 4.71 38.90
N THR A 265 -3.57 4.11 39.89
CA THR A 265 -4.64 4.74 40.65
C THR A 265 -4.10 5.18 41.99
N ASN A 266 -3.34 6.27 42.00
CA ASN A 266 -3.22 7.06 43.22
C ASN A 266 -2.94 8.54 42.93
N SER A 267 -4.02 9.26 42.66
CA SER A 267 -4.09 10.71 42.81
C SER A 267 -4.33 11.05 44.27
N ASN A 268 -3.30 11.61 44.94
CA ASN A 268 -3.55 12.65 45.95
C ASN A 268 -2.33 13.59 46.08
N PRO A 269 -2.53 14.92 46.19
CA PRO A 269 -1.45 15.91 46.13
C PRO A 269 -0.97 16.33 47.53
N LYS A 270 0.32 16.63 47.68
CA LYS A 270 0.84 17.50 48.76
C LYS A 270 2.28 17.97 48.49
N PRO A 271 2.80 19.01 49.18
CA PRO A 271 2.99 20.33 48.58
C PRO A 271 4.47 20.77 48.56
N ASP A 272 4.67 21.87 47.85
CA ASP A 272 5.83 22.75 47.75
C ASP A 272 6.61 23.01 49.06
N SER A 273 7.94 23.00 48.96
CA SER A 273 8.84 23.87 49.73
C SER A 273 10.19 24.03 48.99
N GLY A 274 10.48 25.27 48.60
CA GLY A 274 11.60 25.71 47.76
C GLY A 274 12.98 25.82 48.41
N GLU A 275 14.00 26.07 47.54
CA GLU A 275 14.94 27.23 47.53
C GLU A 275 16.26 26.97 48.31
N VAL A 276 17.52 27.28 47.90
CA VAL A 276 18.14 28.25 46.97
C VAL A 276 19.55 27.76 46.49
N ALA A 277 20.00 28.38 45.39
CA ALA A 277 21.11 28.23 44.44
C ALA A 277 22.61 28.49 44.83
N ASN A 278 23.52 27.79 44.10
CA ASN A 278 24.67 28.17 43.19
C ASN A 278 25.77 29.21 43.60
N PRO A 279 27.03 29.19 43.04
CA PRO A 279 27.41 29.40 41.60
C PRO A 279 28.47 28.39 41.07
N GLY A 280 28.60 27.91 39.82
CA GLY A 280 28.62 28.50 38.45
C GLY A 280 29.96 28.11 37.76
N PRO A 281 30.20 28.31 36.43
CA PRO A 281 29.45 27.89 35.25
C PRO A 281 30.21 26.80 34.44
N GLY A 282 29.50 25.87 33.81
CA GLY A 282 30.11 24.83 32.99
C GLY A 282 29.14 24.15 32.04
N SER A 283 28.54 24.94 31.15
CA SER A 283 27.92 24.50 29.90
C SER A 283 27.06 23.23 29.99
N GLU A 284 25.85 23.34 30.57
CA GLU A 284 24.80 22.41 30.18
C GLU A 284 24.51 22.62 28.69
N ALA A 285 24.74 21.56 27.91
CA ALA A 285 24.38 21.53 26.51
C ALA A 285 22.87 21.81 26.42
N VAL A 286 22.51 22.95 25.82
CA VAL A 286 21.15 23.17 25.36
C VAL A 286 20.82 21.96 24.48
N PRO A 287 19.75 21.19 24.75
CA PRO A 287 19.35 20.13 23.84
C PRO A 287 19.01 20.79 22.51
N VAL A 288 19.95 20.73 21.57
CA VAL A 288 19.73 21.16 20.20
C VAL A 288 18.85 20.08 19.59
N PHE A 289 17.54 20.27 19.62
CA PHE A 289 16.66 19.41 18.85
C PHE A 289 17.02 19.59 17.37
N LEU A 290 17.48 18.51 16.75
CA LEU A 290 17.82 18.49 15.34
C LEU A 290 16.51 18.66 14.55
N ALA A 291 16.44 19.64 13.65
CA ALA A 291 15.26 19.85 12.82
C ALA A 291 14.92 18.57 12.05
N GLY A 292 13.71 18.06 12.21
CA GLY A 292 13.24 16.80 11.62
C GLY A 292 13.44 15.55 12.48
N ASP A 293 14.19 15.63 13.59
CA ASP A 293 14.32 14.53 14.56
C ASP A 293 13.20 14.64 15.60
N ILE A 294 12.06 14.04 15.25
CA ILE A 294 10.85 14.06 16.06
C ILE A 294 10.92 12.99 17.15
N SER A 295 11.71 11.93 16.94
CA SER A 295 11.92 10.85 17.89
C SER A 295 12.76 11.31 19.10
N GLY A 296 13.72 12.21 18.85
CA GLY A 296 14.71 12.72 19.81
C GLY A 296 15.92 11.81 19.93
N ASP A 297 16.19 10.97 18.92
CA ASP A 297 17.28 9.98 18.94
C ASP A 297 18.61 10.49 18.35
N GLY A 298 18.63 11.73 17.88
CA GLY A 298 19.77 12.40 17.26
C GLY A 298 19.91 12.15 15.76
N THR A 299 18.96 11.43 15.14
CA THR A 299 18.97 11.13 13.70
C THR A 299 17.62 11.46 13.06
N VAL A 300 17.64 11.96 11.83
CA VAL A 300 16.42 12.17 11.03
C VAL A 300 16.25 10.98 10.10
N ASN A 301 15.23 10.16 10.35
CA ASN A 301 14.98 8.94 9.59
C ASN A 301 13.46 8.70 9.35
N VAL A 302 13.10 7.56 8.74
CA VAL A 302 11.70 7.24 8.42
C VAL A 302 10.81 7.10 9.66
N LEU A 303 11.40 6.89 10.85
CA LEU A 303 10.69 6.91 12.11
C LEU A 303 10.10 8.29 12.39
N ASP A 304 10.85 9.37 12.13
CA ASP A 304 10.40 10.74 12.33
C ASP A 304 9.26 11.10 11.39
N VAL A 305 9.36 10.67 10.12
CA VAL A 305 8.28 10.79 9.14
C VAL A 305 7.02 10.09 9.65
N SER A 306 7.16 8.90 10.25
CA SER A 306 6.01 8.18 10.81
C SER A 306 5.39 8.91 12.02
N LEU A 307 6.20 9.59 12.83
CA LEU A 307 5.74 10.33 13.99
C LEU A 307 4.97 11.59 13.58
N VAL A 308 5.48 12.34 12.59
CA VAL A 308 4.76 13.48 12.01
C VAL A 308 3.50 13.02 11.29
N MET A 309 3.52 11.92 10.55
CA MET A 309 2.31 11.41 9.88
C MET A 309 1.24 10.96 10.88
N ARG A 310 1.63 10.38 12.02
CA ARG A 310 0.70 10.08 13.11
C ARG A 310 0.09 11.33 13.75
N HIS A 311 0.86 12.42 13.81
CA HIS A 311 0.37 13.72 14.27
C HIS A 311 -0.67 14.31 13.32
N ILE A 312 -0.35 14.38 12.03
CA ILE A 312 -1.21 14.92 10.97
C ILE A 312 -2.56 14.20 10.93
N LEU A 313 -2.54 12.89 11.17
CA LEU A 313 -3.73 12.04 11.18
C LEU A 313 -4.48 12.03 12.53
N ASN A 314 -4.05 12.84 13.51
CA ASN A 314 -4.59 12.85 14.88
C ASN A 314 -4.55 11.49 15.59
N LEU A 315 -3.66 10.58 15.16
CA LEU A 315 -3.47 9.27 15.78
C LEU A 315 -2.61 9.37 17.04
N ARG A 316 -1.72 10.38 17.10
CA ARG A 316 -0.94 10.73 18.28
C ARG A 316 -0.47 12.17 18.17
N LEU A 317 -0.82 13.01 19.14
CA LEU A 317 -0.37 14.40 19.18
C LEU A 317 1.10 14.48 19.62
N LEU A 318 1.88 15.33 18.95
CA LEU A 318 3.23 15.70 19.38
C LEU A 318 3.14 16.73 20.51
N ASP A 319 4.14 16.76 21.39
CA ASP A 319 4.28 17.81 22.40
C ASP A 319 4.85 19.10 21.80
N ASP A 320 4.72 20.22 22.51
CA ASP A 320 5.07 21.56 22.01
C ASP A 320 6.53 21.67 21.57
N GLY A 321 7.44 20.89 22.19
CA GLY A 321 8.85 20.81 21.79
C GLY A 321 9.07 20.10 20.45
N ARG A 322 8.32 19.03 20.17
CA ARG A 322 8.42 18.27 18.91
C ARG A 322 7.71 18.94 17.75
N LEU A 323 6.71 19.78 17.99
CA LEU A 323 6.05 20.57 16.94
C LEU A 323 7.02 21.53 16.24
N GLY A 324 7.92 22.16 17.01
CA GLY A 324 8.90 23.11 16.46
C GLY A 324 9.96 22.46 15.56
N VAL A 325 10.36 21.21 15.83
CA VAL A 325 11.26 20.46 14.95
C VAL A 325 10.55 19.67 13.86
N ALA A 326 9.24 19.46 14.01
CA ALA A 326 8.40 18.87 12.98
C ALA A 326 8.06 19.87 11.86
N ASP A 327 7.90 21.17 12.15
CA ASP A 327 7.70 22.22 11.14
C ASP A 327 9.03 22.59 10.46
N ILE A 328 9.44 21.75 9.49
CA ILE A 328 10.68 21.96 8.73
C ILE A 328 10.57 23.16 7.78
N ASN A 329 9.37 23.46 7.31
CA ASN A 329 9.18 24.51 6.30
C ASN A 329 9.01 25.91 6.92
N GLY A 330 8.76 25.99 8.23
CA GLY A 330 8.69 27.22 9.02
C GLY A 330 7.38 28.00 8.86
N ASP A 331 6.30 27.37 8.39
CA ASP A 331 4.99 28.00 8.18
C ASP A 331 4.07 27.91 9.41
N SER A 332 4.60 27.45 10.54
CA SER A 332 3.91 27.27 11.82
C SER A 332 2.80 26.22 11.81
N MET A 333 2.72 25.39 10.76
CA MET A 333 1.81 24.25 10.66
C MET A 333 2.62 22.98 10.47
N VAL A 334 2.22 21.89 11.15
CA VAL A 334 2.84 20.57 10.95
C VAL A 334 1.91 19.74 10.08
N ASP A 335 2.22 19.65 8.79
CA ASP A 335 1.40 18.93 7.81
C ASP A 335 2.19 18.04 6.84
N ILE A 336 1.50 17.49 5.83
CA ILE A 336 2.10 16.55 4.88
C ILE A 336 3.32 17.13 4.17
N ARG A 337 3.42 18.46 4.04
CA ARG A 337 4.57 19.15 3.44
C ARG A 337 5.81 19.00 4.31
N ASP A 338 5.66 19.05 5.62
CA ASP A 338 6.74 18.78 6.57
C ASP A 338 7.12 17.30 6.58
N ALA A 339 6.15 16.41 6.53
CA ALA A 339 6.41 14.97 6.40
C ALA A 339 7.26 14.65 5.16
N VAL A 340 6.98 15.33 4.04
CA VAL A 340 7.75 15.20 2.80
C VAL A 340 9.17 15.75 2.95
N LEU A 341 9.34 16.89 3.63
CA LEU A 341 10.67 17.49 3.85
C LEU A 341 11.52 16.65 4.82
N ILE A 342 10.92 16.12 5.88
CA ILE A 342 11.58 15.19 6.82
C ILE A 342 11.95 13.89 6.09
N MET A 343 11.08 13.40 5.20
CA MET A 343 11.40 12.27 4.33
C MET A 343 12.58 12.59 3.42
N GLN A 344 12.63 13.78 2.82
CA GLN A 344 13.75 14.20 1.98
C GLN A 344 15.07 14.34 2.77
N LEU A 345 15.02 14.92 3.97
CA LEU A 345 16.17 14.97 4.90
C LEU A 345 16.65 13.58 5.27
N SER A 346 15.74 12.66 5.60
CA SER A 346 16.09 11.26 5.95
C SER A 346 16.78 10.48 4.82
N LEU A 347 16.54 10.90 3.58
CA LEU A 347 17.10 10.32 2.37
C LEU A 347 18.33 11.10 1.86
N GLY A 348 18.74 12.19 2.52
CA GLY A 348 19.85 13.04 2.11
C GLY A 348 19.61 13.77 0.79
N LEU A 349 18.35 14.07 0.47
CA LEU A 349 17.95 14.70 -0.80
C LEU A 349 18.01 16.24 -0.76
N ILE A 350 18.08 16.83 0.43
CA ILE A 350 18.16 18.28 0.69
C ILE A 350 19.11 18.60 1.83
#